data_AF-A0A183ECC2-F1
#
_entry.id   AF-A0A183ECC2-F1
#
_cell.length_a   1.000
_cell.length_b   1.000
_cell.length_c   1.000
_cell.angle_alpha   90.00
_cell.angle_beta   90.00
_cell.angle_gamma   90.00
#
_symmetry.space_group_name_H-M   'P 1'
#
loop_
_entity.id
_entity.type
_entity.pdbx_description
1 polymer ?
#
loop_
_entity_poly.entity_id
_entity_poly.type
_entity_poly.pdbx_seq_one_letter_code
_entity_poly.pdbx_strand_id
1 'polypeptide(L)'
;MPHSIIVGGRQTEWQHSSTTLIENCVSYSAHYLGSMEISNVEGTEDSRRAMIKLKSGIREISRIPQVLLEISVSGVRVLDAFTKLLTVEHSITQIQIVCQDERDLNCFAYISQDGERHFCHVFCVLTADVATEIILTLGQAFEVCYRIAGKTCGSDE
;
A
#
# COMPACT_ATOMS: atom_id res chain seq x y z
N MET A 1 -2.60 -10.65 -30.96
CA MET A 1 -3.90 -9.98 -31.15
C MET A 1 -4.54 -9.82 -29.79
N PRO A 2 -4.77 -8.60 -29.28
CA PRO A 2 -5.34 -8.41 -27.96
C PRO A 2 -6.84 -8.74 -28.00
N HIS A 3 -7.31 -9.50 -27.02
CA HIS A 3 -8.74 -9.73 -26.80
C HIS A 3 -9.22 -8.77 -25.72
N SER A 4 -9.82 -7.67 -26.14
CA SER A 4 -10.64 -6.81 -25.28
C SER A 4 -12.01 -7.48 -25.07
N ILE A 5 -12.52 -7.45 -23.84
CA ILE A 5 -13.92 -7.77 -23.53
C ILE A 5 -14.62 -6.45 -23.20
N ILE A 6 -15.76 -6.20 -23.85
CA ILE A 6 -16.61 -5.03 -23.62
C ILE A 6 -17.88 -5.52 -22.90
N VAL A 7 -18.17 -4.95 -21.73
CA VAL A 7 -19.48 -5.07 -21.06
C VAL A 7 -19.88 -3.69 -20.54
N GLY A 8 -21.06 -3.19 -20.94
CA GLY A 8 -21.84 -2.23 -20.16
C GLY A 8 -21.28 -0.83 -19.92
N GLY A 9 -20.47 -0.28 -20.85
CA GLY A 9 -20.13 1.15 -20.87
C GLY A 9 -19.07 1.63 -19.87
N ARG A 10 -18.54 0.76 -19.00
CA ARG A 10 -17.35 1.04 -18.18
C ARG A 10 -16.46 -0.20 -18.19
N GLN A 11 -15.39 -0.17 -18.99
CA GLN A 11 -14.33 -1.16 -18.94
C GLN A 11 -13.59 -1.01 -17.60
N THR A 12 -13.77 -1.96 -16.69
CA THR A 12 -12.81 -2.19 -15.60
C THR A 12 -11.69 -3.05 -16.17
N GLU A 13 -10.75 -2.42 -16.85
CA GLU A 13 -9.57 -3.07 -17.42
C GLU A 13 -8.48 -3.10 -16.35
N TRP A 14 -8.08 -4.31 -15.94
CA TRP A 14 -6.94 -4.53 -15.06
C TRP A 14 -5.71 -3.83 -15.67
N GLN A 15 -5.24 -2.72 -15.09
CA GLN A 15 -4.21 -1.88 -15.72
C GLN A 15 -2.83 -2.53 -15.80
N HIS A 16 -2.58 -3.62 -15.08
CA HIS A 16 -1.25 -4.25 -15.02
C HIS A 16 -1.31 -5.76 -15.27
N SER A 17 -0.47 -6.23 -16.20
CA SER A 17 -0.27 -7.66 -16.48
C SER A 17 0.32 -8.37 -15.27
N SER A 18 -0.17 -9.58 -14.97
CA SER A 18 0.24 -10.41 -13.84
C SER A 18 1.76 -10.66 -13.75
N THR A 19 2.48 -10.60 -14.88
CA THR A 19 3.94 -10.70 -14.96
C THR A 19 4.67 -9.49 -14.36
N THR A 20 4.10 -8.29 -14.39
CA THR A 20 4.75 -7.07 -13.86
C THR A 20 4.84 -7.09 -12.33
N LEU A 21 3.92 -7.73 -11.63
CA LEU A 21 3.98 -7.88 -10.16
C LEU A 21 4.93 -8.99 -9.70
N ILE A 22 5.21 -9.95 -10.59
CA ILE A 22 5.98 -11.15 -10.30
C ILE A 22 7.45 -10.99 -10.74
N GLU A 23 7.70 -10.31 -11.86
CA GLU A 23 9.04 -10.03 -12.40
C GLU A 23 9.51 -8.59 -12.13
N ASN A 24 8.61 -7.68 -11.77
CA ASN A 24 8.88 -6.25 -11.63
C ASN A 24 8.23 -5.70 -10.33
N CYS A 25 8.17 -4.38 -10.18
CA CYS A 25 7.36 -3.72 -9.16
C CYS A 25 6.34 -2.79 -9.82
N VAL A 26 5.21 -2.56 -9.15
CA VAL A 26 4.22 -1.57 -9.58
C VAL A 26 4.45 -0.29 -8.78
N SER A 27 4.76 0.79 -9.48
CA SER A 27 5.11 2.08 -8.88
C SER A 27 3.92 3.04 -8.92
N TYR A 28 3.51 3.53 -7.76
CA TYR A 28 2.43 4.50 -7.60
C TYR A 28 2.96 5.82 -7.03
N SER A 29 2.40 6.94 -7.47
CA SER A 29 2.69 8.25 -6.87
C SER A 29 1.74 8.52 -5.70
N ALA A 30 2.29 8.79 -4.52
CA ALA A 30 1.53 9.12 -3.33
C ALA A 30 2.19 10.27 -2.55
N HIS A 31 1.48 10.86 -1.61
CA HIS A 31 2.01 11.82 -0.65
C HIS A 31 2.12 11.11 0.69
N TYR A 32 3.29 11.13 1.31
CA TYR A 32 3.51 10.47 2.59
C TYR A 32 3.25 11.43 3.74
N LEU A 33 2.16 11.21 4.48
CA LEU A 33 1.75 12.09 5.58
C LEU A 33 2.59 11.84 6.83
N GLY A 34 3.14 10.63 6.96
CA GLY A 34 3.98 10.21 8.08
C GLY A 34 3.57 8.87 8.65
N SER A 35 4.26 8.48 9.73
CA SER A 35 3.95 7.28 10.50
C SER A 35 3.76 7.61 11.97
N MET A 36 2.95 6.80 12.64
CA MET A 36 2.74 6.87 14.08
C MET A 36 2.76 5.47 14.68
N GLU A 37 3.45 5.31 15.80
CA GLU A 37 3.42 4.08 16.57
C GLU A 37 2.01 3.86 17.15
N ILE A 38 1.50 2.64 17.01
CA ILE A 38 0.22 2.20 17.56
C ILE A 38 0.43 0.99 18.46
N SER A 39 -0.31 0.95 19.56
CA SER A 39 -0.22 -0.15 20.53
C SER A 39 -1.22 -1.28 20.26
N ASN A 40 -2.33 -0.98 19.57
CA ASN A 40 -3.38 -1.95 19.28
C ASN A 40 -3.66 -2.03 17.76
N VAL A 41 -3.20 -3.11 17.12
CA VAL A 41 -3.37 -3.36 15.69
C VAL A 41 -4.79 -3.81 15.33
N GLU A 42 -5.46 -4.53 16.24
CA GLU A 42 -6.81 -5.06 16.01
C GLU A 42 -7.89 -3.97 16.14
N GLY A 43 -7.56 -2.87 16.84
CA GLY A 43 -8.44 -1.72 17.00
C GLY A 43 -8.32 -0.73 15.86
N THR A 44 -9.44 -0.45 15.17
CA THR A 44 -9.51 0.65 14.19
C THR A 44 -9.33 2.04 14.82
N GLU A 45 -9.49 2.16 16.14
CA GLU A 45 -9.42 3.42 16.88
C GLU A 45 -8.04 4.08 16.85
N ASP A 46 -6.97 3.32 17.09
CA ASP A 46 -5.59 3.86 17.11
C ASP A 46 -5.12 4.25 15.71
N SER A 47 -5.41 3.42 14.71
CA SER A 47 -5.15 3.73 13.30
C SER A 47 -5.92 4.97 12.84
N ARG A 48 -7.19 5.10 13.21
CA ARG A 48 -8.00 6.29 12.93
C ARG A 48 -7.45 7.53 13.62
N ARG A 49 -7.02 7.40 14.88
CA ARG A 49 -6.38 8.50 15.63
C ARG A 49 -5.09 8.94 14.94
N ALA A 50 -4.28 8.00 14.45
CA ALA A 50 -3.07 8.28 13.67
C ALA A 50 -3.39 9.10 12.43
N MET A 51 -4.35 8.64 11.60
CA MET A 51 -4.79 9.35 10.41
C MET A 51 -5.31 10.74 10.73
N ILE A 52 -6.18 10.90 11.72
CA ILE A 52 -6.71 12.22 12.12
C ILE A 52 -5.59 13.15 12.58
N LYS A 53 -4.66 12.65 13.40
CA LYS A 53 -3.58 13.46 13.97
C LYS A 53 -2.59 13.90 12.90
N LEU A 54 -2.17 12.98 12.02
CA LEU A 54 -1.28 13.28 10.90
C LEU A 54 -1.93 14.25 9.92
N LYS A 55 -3.22 14.05 9.58
CA LYS A 55 -3.97 14.99 8.74
C LYS A 55 -4.15 16.36 9.40
N SER A 56 -4.45 16.41 10.69
CA SER A 56 -4.64 17.69 11.41
C SER A 56 -3.35 18.52 11.51
N GLY A 57 -2.18 17.88 11.45
CA GLY A 57 -0.89 18.57 11.40
C GLY A 57 -0.59 19.20 10.04
N ILE A 58 -1.31 18.81 9.00
CA ILE A 58 -1.06 19.19 7.61
C ILE A 58 -2.10 20.23 7.19
N ARG A 59 -1.66 21.49 7.13
CA ARG A 59 -2.51 22.60 6.67
C ARG A 59 -2.74 22.60 5.16
N GLU A 60 -1.84 22.01 4.39
CA GLU A 60 -1.90 21.98 2.92
C GLU A 60 -1.18 20.73 2.37
N ILE A 61 -1.88 19.92 1.58
CA ILE A 61 -1.37 18.67 0.98
C ILE A 61 -0.20 18.92 0.04
N SER A 62 -0.15 20.08 -0.63
CA SER A 62 0.94 20.49 -1.53
C SER A 62 2.30 20.65 -0.83
N ARG A 63 2.33 20.71 0.51
CA ARG A 63 3.57 20.77 1.30
C ARG A 63 4.04 19.40 1.77
N ILE A 64 3.24 18.36 1.55
CA ILE A 64 3.61 16.99 1.88
C ILE A 64 4.60 16.50 0.81
N PRO A 65 5.72 15.87 1.19
CA PRO A 65 6.62 15.27 0.23
C PRO A 65 5.91 14.20 -0.59
N GLN A 66 6.01 14.33 -1.92
CA GLN A 66 5.58 13.30 -2.83
C GLN A 66 6.59 12.14 -2.80
N VAL A 67 6.07 10.93 -2.71
CA VAL A 67 6.83 9.68 -2.70
C VAL A 67 6.38 8.77 -3.84
N LEU A 68 7.28 7.88 -4.25
CA LEU A 68 7.00 6.78 -5.15
C LEU A 68 6.88 5.50 -4.31
N LEU A 69 5.70 4.88 -4.35
CA LEU A 69 5.40 3.64 -3.67
C LEU A 69 5.55 2.48 -4.65
N GLU A 70 6.60 1.68 -4.51
CA GLU A 70 6.83 0.50 -5.33
C GLU A 70 6.39 -0.75 -4.57
N ILE A 71 5.41 -1.46 -5.13
CA ILE A 71 4.84 -2.65 -4.54
C ILE A 71 5.26 -3.87 -5.35
N SER A 72 5.78 -4.89 -4.65
CA SER A 72 6.10 -6.20 -5.21
C SER A 72 5.74 -7.30 -4.21
N VAL A 73 5.84 -8.55 -4.63
CA VAL A 73 5.67 -9.72 -3.74
C VAL A 73 6.73 -9.77 -2.63
N SER A 74 7.87 -9.11 -2.81
CA SER A 74 8.93 -9.03 -1.79
C SER A 74 8.59 -8.00 -0.72
N GLY A 75 7.99 -6.87 -1.10
CA GLY A 75 7.69 -5.80 -0.15
C GLY A 75 7.17 -4.54 -0.79
N VAL A 76 7.10 -3.51 0.04
CA VAL A 76 6.77 -2.14 -0.32
C VAL A 76 8.01 -1.28 -0.11
N ARG A 77 8.46 -0.62 -1.17
CA ARG A 77 9.52 0.38 -1.13
C ARG A 77 8.92 1.76 -1.29
N VAL A 78 9.32 2.67 -0.43
CA VAL A 78 8.92 4.07 -0.48
C VAL A 78 10.15 4.88 -0.84
N LEU A 79 10.13 5.51 -2.02
CA LEU A 79 11.22 6.32 -2.53
C LEU A 79 10.78 7.78 -2.56
N ASP A 80 11.71 8.69 -2.38
CA ASP A 80 11.44 10.11 -2.58
C ASP A 80 11.17 10.39 -4.08
N ALA A 81 10.11 11.12 -4.41
CA ALA A 81 9.69 11.28 -5.80
C ALA A 81 10.71 12.07 -6.66
N PHE A 82 11.50 12.96 -6.04
CA PHE A 82 12.44 13.84 -6.73
C PHE A 82 13.83 13.20 -6.86
N THR A 83 14.38 12.71 -5.76
CA THR A 83 15.72 12.13 -5.69
C THR A 83 15.76 10.67 -6.09
N LYS A 84 14.60 9.98 -6.09
CA LYS A 84 14.47 8.53 -6.30
C LYS A 84 15.29 7.71 -5.30
N LEU A 85 15.60 8.29 -4.15
CA LEU A 85 16.31 7.59 -3.08
C LEU A 85 15.32 6.78 -2.23
N LEU A 86 15.70 5.55 -1.92
CA LEU A 86 14.96 4.68 -1.01
C LEU A 86 14.90 5.33 0.37
N THR A 87 13.68 5.61 0.82
CA THR A 87 13.42 6.22 2.14
C THR A 87 13.09 5.15 3.17
N VAL A 88 12.20 4.23 2.83
CA VAL A 88 11.85 3.10 3.69
C VAL A 88 11.47 1.89 2.85
N GLU A 89 11.76 0.69 3.37
CA GLU A 89 11.38 -0.59 2.78
C GLU A 89 10.74 -1.44 3.87
N HIS A 90 9.59 -2.04 3.56
CA HIS A 90 8.93 -3.01 4.42
C HIS A 90 8.67 -4.27 3.62
N SER A 91 9.09 -5.42 4.14
CA SER A 91 8.76 -6.71 3.54
C SER A 91 7.25 -6.96 3.61
N ILE A 92 6.69 -7.72 2.67
CA ILE A 92 5.27 -8.08 2.72
C ILE A 92 4.92 -8.77 4.05
N THR A 93 5.82 -9.59 4.60
CA THR A 93 5.63 -10.24 5.91
C THR A 93 5.55 -9.28 7.10
N GLN A 94 6.08 -8.05 6.97
CA GLN A 94 6.03 -7.05 8.03
C GLN A 94 4.74 -6.25 7.99
N ILE A 95 4.08 -6.14 6.84
CA ILE A 95 2.84 -5.39 6.71
C ILE A 95 1.68 -6.34 7.06
N GLN A 96 0.83 -5.92 7.99
CA GLN A 96 -0.25 -6.78 8.50
C GLN A 96 -1.62 -6.35 8.01
N ILE A 97 -1.85 -5.04 7.99
CA ILE A 97 -3.16 -4.46 7.74
C ILE A 97 -3.00 -3.35 6.73
N VAL A 98 -3.92 -3.29 5.78
CA VAL A 98 -4.07 -2.15 4.88
C VAL A 98 -5.51 -1.67 5.02
N CYS A 99 -5.69 -0.38 5.26
CA CYS A 99 -6.98 0.23 5.49
C CYS A 99 -7.14 1.52 4.70
N GLN A 100 -8.34 1.76 4.18
CA GLN A 100 -8.71 3.03 3.54
C GLN A 100 -9.34 3.94 4.59
N ASP A 101 -9.13 5.25 4.46
CA ASP A 101 -9.80 6.22 5.33
C ASP A 101 -11.28 6.34 4.94
N GLU A 102 -12.17 6.15 5.91
CA GLU A 102 -13.63 6.17 5.71
C GLU A 102 -14.19 7.56 5.39
N ARG A 103 -13.44 8.64 5.71
CA ARG A 103 -13.85 10.04 5.52
C ARG A 103 -13.21 10.65 4.28
N ASP A 104 -12.05 10.15 3.87
CA ASP A 104 -11.32 10.60 2.69
C ASP A 104 -10.74 9.42 1.93
N LEU A 105 -11.51 8.93 0.95
CA LEU A 105 -11.14 7.74 0.16
C LEU A 105 -9.87 7.92 -0.66
N ASN A 106 -9.37 9.16 -0.82
CA ASN A 106 -8.08 9.41 -1.45
C ASN A 106 -6.90 9.05 -0.54
N CYS A 107 -7.15 8.78 0.74
CA CYS A 107 -6.14 8.43 1.72
C CYS A 107 -6.29 6.99 2.17
N PHE A 108 -5.15 6.35 2.37
CA PHE A 108 -5.05 4.99 2.89
C PHE A 108 -3.89 4.90 3.86
N ALA A 109 -3.89 3.84 4.65
CA ALA A 109 -2.76 3.51 5.50
C ALA A 109 -2.46 2.01 5.42
N TYR A 110 -1.22 1.66 5.70
CA TYR A 110 -0.87 0.30 6.06
C TYR A 110 -0.17 0.29 7.40
N ILE A 111 -0.28 -0.83 8.10
CA ILE A 111 0.34 -1.06 9.39
C ILE A 111 1.47 -2.05 9.21
N SER A 112 2.70 -1.60 9.48
CA SER A 112 3.88 -2.46 9.53
C SER A 112 4.21 -2.85 10.97
N GLN A 113 4.91 -3.98 11.11
CA GLN A 113 5.48 -4.45 12.36
C GLN A 113 7.01 -4.39 12.31
N ASP A 114 7.57 -3.78 13.34
CA ASP A 114 9.00 -3.70 13.58
C ASP A 114 9.28 -4.22 15.01
N GLY A 115 9.70 -5.49 15.10
CA GLY A 115 9.78 -6.20 16.38
C GLY A 115 8.40 -6.34 17.05
N GLU A 116 8.28 -5.81 18.27
CA GLU A 116 7.03 -5.81 19.05
C GLU A 116 6.18 -4.54 18.83
N ARG A 117 6.63 -3.63 17.96
CA ARG A 117 5.97 -2.34 17.71
C ARG A 117 5.25 -2.34 16.39
N HIS A 118 4.13 -1.63 16.34
CA HIS A 118 3.36 -1.46 15.12
C HIS A 118 3.35 0.02 14.71
N PHE A 119 3.51 0.27 13.42
CA PHE A 119 3.53 1.61 12.86
C PHE A 119 2.44 1.76 11.81
N CYS A 120 1.54 2.71 12.02
CA CYS A 120 0.54 3.09 11.04
C CYS A 120 1.15 4.14 10.10
N HIS A 121 1.35 3.78 8.83
CA HIS A 121 1.88 4.66 7.79
C HIS A 121 0.74 5.20 6.95
N VAL A 122 0.58 6.52 6.89
CA VAL A 122 -0.54 7.17 6.20
C VAL A 122 -0.08 7.82 4.91
N PHE A 123 -0.81 7.56 3.83
CA PHE A 123 -0.56 8.06 2.49
C PHE A 123 -1.84 8.66 1.90
N CYS A 124 -1.69 9.69 1.06
CA CYS A 124 -2.79 10.21 0.26
C CYS A 124 -2.39 10.31 -1.21
N VAL A 125 -3.33 10.02 -2.10
CA VAL A 125 -3.14 10.07 -3.55
C VAL A 125 -4.08 11.10 -4.18
N LEU A 126 -3.92 11.30 -5.49
CA LEU A 126 -4.71 12.28 -6.25
C LEU A 126 -6.20 11.92 -6.35
N THR A 127 -6.53 10.63 -6.39
CA THR A 127 -7.89 10.14 -6.65
C THR A 127 -8.17 8.85 -5.88
N ALA A 128 -9.41 8.68 -5.43
CA ALA A 128 -9.85 7.49 -4.70
C ALA A 128 -9.65 6.20 -5.50
N ASP A 129 -9.83 6.23 -6.83
CA ASP A 129 -9.57 5.07 -7.69
C ASP A 129 -8.13 4.56 -7.54
N VAL A 130 -7.14 5.46 -7.59
CA VAL A 130 -5.71 5.13 -7.38
C VAL A 130 -5.48 4.57 -5.97
N ALA A 131 -6.15 5.11 -4.94
CA ALA A 131 -6.02 4.60 -3.58
C ALA A 131 -6.51 3.15 -3.50
N THR A 132 -7.68 2.90 -4.10
CA THR A 132 -8.26 1.56 -4.19
C THR A 132 -7.37 0.61 -4.99
N GLU A 133 -6.80 1.05 -6.12
CA GLU A 133 -5.85 0.25 -6.91
C GLU A 133 -4.61 -0.15 -6.10
N ILE A 134 -4.04 0.78 -5.33
CA ILE A 134 -2.90 0.49 -4.44
C ILE A 134 -3.27 -0.55 -3.38
N ILE A 135 -4.42 -0.37 -2.72
CA ILE A 135 -4.89 -1.30 -1.68
C ILE A 135 -5.11 -2.70 -2.26
N LEU A 136 -5.73 -2.80 -3.44
CA LEU A 136 -5.92 -4.07 -4.14
C LEU A 136 -4.58 -4.71 -4.52
N THR A 137 -3.63 -3.92 -5.00
CA THR A 137 -2.29 -4.41 -5.37
C THR A 137 -1.54 -4.96 -4.16
N LEU A 138 -1.62 -4.28 -3.01
CA LEU A 138 -1.07 -4.79 -1.75
C LEU A 138 -1.76 -6.10 -1.34
N GLY A 139 -3.09 -6.15 -1.40
CA GLY A 139 -3.88 -7.37 -1.14
C GLY A 139 -3.41 -8.57 -1.98
N GLN A 140 -3.18 -8.34 -3.27
CA GLN A 140 -2.67 -9.37 -4.18
C GLN A 140 -1.25 -9.79 -3.84
N ALA A 141 -0.37 -8.85 -3.50
CA ALA A 141 1.00 -9.15 -3.08
C ALA A 141 1.02 -10.02 -1.80
N PHE A 142 0.14 -9.74 -0.83
CA PHE A 142 -0.03 -10.60 0.35
C PHE A 142 -0.45 -12.01 -0.01
N GLU A 143 -1.49 -12.16 -0.84
CA GLU A 143 -2.01 -13.47 -1.23
C GLU A 143 -0.95 -14.30 -1.96
N VAL A 144 -0.21 -13.68 -2.88
CA VAL A 144 0.84 -14.34 -3.65
C VAL A 144 2.02 -14.72 -2.74
N CYS A 145 2.51 -13.80 -1.91
CA CYS A 145 3.62 -14.06 -0.99
C CYS A 145 3.26 -15.18 -0.01
N TYR A 146 2.04 -15.17 0.56
CA TYR A 146 1.59 -16.21 1.47
C TYR A 146 1.48 -17.58 0.79
N ARG A 147 0.99 -17.62 -0.46
CA ARG A 147 0.93 -18.85 -1.25
C ARG A 147 2.32 -19.41 -1.58
N ILE A 148 3.31 -18.55 -1.83
CA ILE A 148 4.69 -18.97 -2.07
C ILE A 148 5.32 -19.50 -0.78
N ALA A 149 5.18 -18.78 0.33
CA ALA A 149 5.68 -19.19 1.65
C ALA A 149 5.02 -20.49 2.14
N GLY A 150 3.73 -20.66 1.89
CA GLY A 150 3.00 -21.90 2.21
C GLY A 150 3.44 -23.08 1.33
N LYS A 151 3.77 -22.85 0.06
CA LYS A 151 4.28 -23.89 -0.84
C LYS A 151 5.71 -24.32 -0.50
N THR A 152 6.53 -23.45 0.09
CA THR A 152 7.87 -23.82 0.58
C THR A 152 7.83 -24.59 1.90
N CYS A 153 6.68 -24.71 2.57
CA CYS A 153 6.50 -25.48 3.80
C CYS A 153 5.73 -26.80 3.61
N GLY A 154 5.31 -27.12 2.37
CA GLY A 154 4.42 -28.25 2.08
C GLY A 154 4.99 -29.31 1.14
N SER A 155 6.31 -29.48 1.09
CA SER A 155 6.94 -30.58 0.32
C SER A 155 8.27 -31.01 0.95
N ASP A 156 8.24 -31.39 2.22
CA ASP A 156 9.19 -32.34 2.80
C ASP A 156 8.48 -33.03 3.97
N GLU A 157 7.61 -34.01 3.63
CA GLU A 157 7.56 -35.40 4.14
C GLU A 157 6.21 -36.08 3.82
#